data_AF-A0A1V0RCA3-F1
#
_entry.id   AF-A0A1V0RCA3-F1
#
_cell.length_a   1.000
_cell.length_b   1.000
_cell.length_c   1.000
_cell.angle_alpha   90.00
_cell.angle_beta   90.00
_cell.angle_gamma   90.00
#
_symmetry.space_group_name_H-M   'P 1'
#
loop_
_entity.id
_entity.type
_entity.pdbx_description
1 polymer ?
#
loop_
_entity_poly.entity_id
_entity_poly.type
_entity_poly.pdbx_seq_one_letter_code
_entity_poly.pdbx_strand_id
1 'polypeptide(L)'
;MSPVELAEADTLAATPVAPVGPVAPGSGRRRAANPAGTVPGPATAPAPPRAPAVPVPGQGAGPGRRRARGRGAPERPPGTHWRRIVPQALVVAFLAGGTTAFVAADKAVRLTVDGVPRNLHTFADDIGELLAAEGLGIGPHDLVAPAAGEPLEDGEEVVLRYGRPLRLTLDGQQRQVWTTARTVEGALRQFGIRAEGAYLSAPRTAPVPRAGMALGVRTERSVTFMADGRERTIRTNAATVQEALDQAGITLHGQDTTSVPPTDFPRDGQTVTVLRITGTREVREERIPFETEKVKDPELFAGTEVVERVGRPGARRVTYSLRTVNGVRQKPRPIADEVVREPVAQLVRVGTRSLPSSVAGADGLNWAALAQCESGGRPSATDASGTYGGLYQFDVRTWQGLGGSGRPQDASGTEQTYRAKKLYVQRGASPWPHCGRRLTS
;
A
#
# COMPACT_ATOMS: atom_id res chain seq x y z
N MET A 1 59.19 -29.12 20.93
CA MET A 1 59.45 -29.68 19.59
C MET A 1 58.11 -30.03 18.98
N SER A 2 57.91 -29.56 17.74
CA SER A 2 56.70 -29.61 16.93
C SER A 2 56.19 -31.04 16.64
N PRO A 3 54.93 -31.18 16.21
CA PRO A 3 54.18 -32.43 16.20
C PRO A 3 54.33 -33.20 14.88
N VAL A 4 54.08 -34.51 14.95
CA VAL A 4 53.98 -35.43 13.81
C VAL A 4 52.53 -35.55 13.35
N GLU A 5 52.35 -35.05 12.12
CA GLU A 5 51.47 -35.45 11.02
C GLU A 5 50.69 -36.78 11.15
N LEU A 6 49.39 -36.74 10.88
CA LEU A 6 48.62 -37.88 10.36
C LEU A 6 47.71 -37.38 9.23
N ALA A 7 47.96 -37.92 8.04
CA ALA A 7 47.20 -37.72 6.82
C ALA A 7 46.15 -38.83 6.62
N GLU A 8 45.01 -38.37 6.07
CA GLU A 8 44.09 -38.97 5.09
C GLU A 8 43.74 -40.47 5.09
N ALA A 9 42.43 -40.77 5.18
CA ALA A 9 41.59 -41.19 4.06
C ALA A 9 40.17 -41.55 4.59
N ASP A 10 39.10 -41.04 3.99
CA ASP A 10 38.30 -41.84 3.05
C ASP A 10 37.10 -41.06 2.50
N THR A 11 36.78 -41.37 1.24
CA THR A 11 35.88 -40.67 0.34
C THR A 11 34.53 -41.38 0.29
N LEU A 12 33.40 -40.67 0.48
CA LEU A 12 32.08 -41.16 0.06
C LEU A 12 31.21 -40.05 -0.55
N ALA A 13 31.21 -40.08 -1.88
CA ALA A 13 30.11 -39.87 -2.84
C ALA A 13 29.03 -38.82 -2.51
N ALA A 14 29.16 -37.65 -3.16
CA ALA A 14 28.04 -36.74 -3.43
C ALA A 14 27.40 -37.09 -4.79
N THR A 15 26.09 -37.33 -4.80
CA THR A 15 25.26 -37.49 -5.99
C THR A 15 25.06 -36.13 -6.68
N PRO A 16 25.41 -35.95 -7.97
CA PRO A 16 25.12 -34.71 -8.67
C PRO A 16 23.67 -34.68 -9.17
N VAL A 17 22.88 -33.72 -8.68
CA VAL A 17 21.61 -33.32 -9.31
C VAL A 17 21.94 -32.44 -10.51
N ALA A 18 21.37 -32.81 -11.66
CA ALA A 18 21.69 -32.27 -12.97
C ALA A 18 21.49 -30.74 -13.12
N PRO A 19 22.35 -30.06 -13.89
CA PRO A 19 22.11 -28.68 -14.29
C PRO A 19 21.01 -28.62 -15.37
N VAL A 20 19.95 -27.86 -15.08
CA VAL A 20 18.96 -27.44 -16.08
C VAL A 20 19.67 -26.50 -17.06
N GLY A 21 19.88 -26.99 -18.29
CA GLY A 21 20.50 -26.26 -19.38
C GLY A 21 19.67 -25.06 -19.85
N PRO A 22 20.31 -24.14 -20.60
CA PRO A 22 19.70 -22.89 -21.04
C PRO A 22 18.64 -23.14 -22.12
N VAL A 23 17.46 -22.53 -21.95
CA VAL A 23 16.44 -22.47 -22.99
C VAL A 23 16.92 -21.49 -24.08
N ALA A 24 17.35 -22.03 -25.22
CA ALA A 24 17.56 -21.27 -26.45
C ALA A 24 16.21 -20.90 -27.09
N PRO A 25 16.14 -19.82 -27.90
CA PRO A 25 14.88 -19.21 -28.31
C PRO A 25 14.23 -20.01 -29.45
N GLY A 26 13.05 -20.56 -29.17
CA GLY A 26 12.18 -21.16 -30.18
C GLY A 26 11.55 -20.09 -31.07
N SER A 27 12.10 -19.95 -32.27
CA SER A 27 11.49 -19.27 -33.41
C SER A 27 10.09 -19.82 -33.73
N GLY A 28 9.07 -18.97 -33.58
CA GLY A 28 7.69 -19.28 -33.93
C GLY A 28 7.02 -18.13 -34.65
N ARG A 29 7.53 -17.77 -35.84
CA ARG A 29 6.80 -16.96 -36.81
C ARG A 29 5.57 -17.74 -37.27
N ARG A 30 4.37 -17.36 -36.80
CA ARG A 30 3.14 -17.54 -37.57
C ARG A 30 2.71 -16.18 -38.12
N ARG A 31 3.10 -15.97 -39.39
CA ARG A 31 2.43 -15.07 -40.33
C ARG A 31 0.97 -15.51 -40.44
N ALA A 32 0.04 -14.63 -40.12
CA ALA A 32 -1.26 -14.66 -40.79
C ALA A 32 -1.11 -13.80 -42.05
N ALA A 33 -1.18 -14.47 -43.19
CA ALA A 33 -1.19 -13.84 -44.50
C ALA A 33 -2.58 -13.25 -44.78
N ASN A 34 -2.57 -12.08 -45.41
CA ASN A 34 -3.68 -11.49 -46.16
C ASN A 34 -4.36 -12.50 -47.10
N PRO A 35 -5.64 -12.30 -47.41
CA PRO A 35 -6.11 -12.33 -48.79
C PRO A 35 -6.14 -10.90 -49.35
N ALA A 36 -5.36 -10.69 -50.41
CA ALA A 36 -5.45 -9.51 -51.27
C ALA A 36 -6.53 -9.72 -52.35
N GLY A 37 -7.13 -8.61 -52.80
CA GLY A 37 -8.01 -8.51 -53.96
C GLY A 37 -9.41 -8.01 -53.56
N THR A 38 -9.72 -6.72 -53.63
CA THR A 38 -9.94 -6.01 -54.90
C THR A 38 -9.90 -4.51 -54.69
N VAL A 39 -9.20 -3.80 -55.57
CA VAL A 39 -9.11 -2.34 -55.67
C VAL A 39 -10.33 -1.78 -56.41
N PRO A 40 -10.86 -0.63 -55.99
CA PRO A 40 -11.25 0.39 -56.96
C PRO A 40 -10.55 1.73 -56.68
N GLY A 41 -10.08 2.35 -57.77
CA GLY A 41 -9.41 3.64 -57.81
C GLY A 41 -10.32 4.84 -57.52
N PRO A 42 -9.79 6.07 -57.68
CA PRO A 42 -10.33 7.27 -57.04
C PRO A 42 -11.57 7.79 -57.77
N ALA A 43 -12.66 8.00 -57.03
CA ALA A 43 -13.82 8.72 -57.54
C ALA A 43 -13.57 10.24 -57.41
N THR A 44 -13.44 10.86 -58.58
CA THR A 44 -13.33 12.29 -58.86
C THR A 44 -14.55 13.07 -58.37
N ALA A 45 -14.33 14.30 -57.91
CA ALA A 45 -15.35 15.27 -57.53
C ALA A 45 -16.38 15.56 -58.64
N PRO A 46 -17.66 15.83 -58.31
CA PRO A 46 -18.59 16.40 -59.27
C PRO A 46 -18.49 17.94 -59.30
N ALA A 47 -18.16 18.47 -60.47
CA ALA A 47 -18.36 19.86 -60.87
C ALA A 47 -19.86 20.18 -61.08
N PRO A 48 -20.29 21.46 -61.00
CA PRO A 48 -21.71 21.82 -61.10
C PRO A 48 -22.24 21.71 -62.54
N PRO A 49 -23.53 21.38 -62.75
CA PRO A 49 -24.11 21.38 -64.09
C PRO A 49 -24.37 22.81 -64.58
N ARG A 50 -23.87 23.08 -65.80
CA ARG A 50 -24.26 24.18 -66.68
C ARG A 50 -25.69 23.98 -67.18
N ALA A 51 -26.38 25.11 -67.39
CA ALA A 51 -27.67 25.21 -68.05
C ALA A 51 -27.68 24.59 -69.47
N PRO A 52 -28.83 24.05 -69.93
CA PRO A 52 -29.12 23.90 -71.34
C PRO A 52 -30.15 24.91 -71.84
N ALA A 53 -29.89 25.39 -73.04
CA ALA A 53 -30.76 26.24 -73.85
C ALA A 53 -31.94 25.47 -74.47
N VAL A 54 -32.94 26.27 -74.84
CA VAL A 54 -34.16 26.05 -75.64
C VAL A 54 -34.00 25.06 -76.81
N PRO A 55 -35.10 24.37 -77.18
CA PRO A 55 -35.49 24.35 -78.60
C PRO A 55 -36.99 24.63 -78.86
N VAL A 56 -37.22 25.30 -80.00
CA VAL A 56 -38.47 25.58 -80.72
C VAL A 56 -38.90 24.33 -81.53
N PRO A 57 -40.19 24.09 -81.83
CA PRO A 57 -40.75 24.41 -83.17
C PRO A 57 -42.22 24.89 -83.09
N GLY A 58 -42.85 25.51 -84.08
CA GLY A 58 -42.54 25.58 -85.49
C GLY A 58 -43.40 26.61 -86.24
N GLN A 59 -43.10 26.70 -87.52
CA GLN A 59 -43.51 27.71 -88.50
C GLN A 59 -44.96 27.52 -88.97
N GLY A 60 -45.63 28.64 -89.23
CA GLY A 60 -46.81 28.74 -90.08
C GLY A 60 -46.73 30.05 -90.87
N ALA A 61 -46.41 29.95 -92.16
CA ALA A 61 -46.25 31.07 -93.09
C ALA A 61 -47.59 31.52 -93.68
N GLY A 62 -47.69 32.81 -94.05
CA GLY A 62 -48.75 33.32 -94.94
C GLY A 62 -48.93 34.84 -94.88
N PRO A 63 -48.56 35.61 -95.93
CA PRO A 63 -48.57 37.07 -95.91
C PRO A 63 -49.84 37.69 -96.53
N GLY A 64 -50.26 38.86 -96.05
CA GLY A 64 -51.35 39.65 -96.62
C GLY A 64 -51.12 41.15 -96.46
N ARG A 65 -50.67 41.79 -97.54
CA ARG A 65 -50.55 43.25 -97.71
C ARG A 65 -51.92 43.95 -97.56
N ARG A 66 -51.95 45.16 -96.99
CA ARG A 66 -52.41 46.40 -97.67
C ARG A 66 -52.34 47.65 -96.75
N ARG A 67 -51.97 48.76 -97.38
CA ARG A 67 -51.88 50.14 -96.88
C ARG A 67 -53.27 50.81 -96.82
N ALA A 68 -53.43 51.79 -95.94
CA ALA A 68 -53.99 53.16 -96.16
C ALA A 68 -54.52 53.70 -94.81
N ARG A 69 -53.96 54.78 -94.22
CA ARG A 69 -54.19 56.24 -94.44
C ARG A 69 -55.58 56.76 -94.05
N GLY A 70 -55.57 57.82 -93.22
CA GLY A 70 -56.67 58.80 -93.03
C GLY A 70 -57.09 58.93 -91.57
N ARG A 71 -56.50 59.83 -90.74
CA ARG A 71 -56.87 61.25 -90.50
C ARG A 71 -58.37 61.50 -90.26
N GLY A 72 -58.67 62.04 -89.07
CA GLY A 72 -59.94 62.70 -88.74
C GLY A 72 -60.16 62.84 -87.22
N ALA A 73 -59.66 63.93 -86.63
CA ALA A 73 -60.31 64.58 -85.48
C ALA A 73 -61.36 65.57 -86.06
N PRO A 74 -62.21 66.28 -85.28
CA PRO A 74 -62.36 66.37 -83.80
C PRO A 74 -63.84 66.29 -83.33
N GLU A 75 -64.10 66.39 -82.01
CA GLU A 75 -64.93 67.42 -81.35
C GLU A 75 -65.41 67.01 -79.94
N ARG A 76 -65.20 67.93 -79.01
CA ARG A 76 -65.82 68.07 -77.67
C ARG A 76 -67.16 68.82 -77.86
N PRO A 77 -68.13 68.82 -76.91
CA PRO A 77 -67.98 69.49 -75.60
C PRO A 77 -68.91 68.91 -74.48
N PRO A 78 -69.33 69.66 -73.43
CA PRO A 78 -68.78 69.49 -72.08
C PRO A 78 -69.84 69.13 -71.03
N GLY A 79 -69.41 68.76 -69.82
CA GLY A 79 -70.34 68.58 -68.69
C GLY A 79 -69.64 68.19 -67.40
N THR A 80 -69.38 69.19 -66.56
CA THR A 80 -69.36 69.21 -65.09
C THR A 80 -69.56 67.89 -64.33
N HIS A 81 -68.68 67.60 -63.36
CA HIS A 81 -69.00 67.55 -61.90
C HIS A 81 -67.83 66.93 -61.09
N TRP A 82 -67.26 67.74 -60.18
CA TRP A 82 -66.00 67.49 -59.45
C TRP A 82 -66.10 66.60 -58.21
N ARG A 83 -67.16 65.82 -58.01
CA ARG A 83 -67.36 65.11 -56.72
C ARG A 83 -67.32 63.60 -56.92
N ARG A 84 -66.15 62.99 -56.67
CA ARG A 84 -65.91 61.63 -56.12
C ARG A 84 -64.49 61.14 -56.46
N ILE A 85 -63.48 61.72 -55.81
CA ILE A 85 -62.15 61.08 -55.69
C ILE A 85 -61.71 61.23 -54.23
N VAL A 86 -62.31 60.45 -53.34
CA VAL A 86 -61.85 60.33 -51.95
C VAL A 86 -61.66 58.85 -51.53
N PRO A 87 -62.32 57.82 -52.09
CA PRO A 87 -62.02 56.44 -51.68
C PRO A 87 -60.81 55.80 -52.41
N GLN A 88 -60.40 56.27 -53.58
CA GLN A 88 -59.31 55.63 -54.35
C GLN A 88 -57.91 56.19 -54.03
N ALA A 89 -57.79 57.44 -53.60
CA ALA A 89 -56.52 58.00 -53.15
C ALA A 89 -56.09 57.44 -51.77
N LEU A 90 -57.06 57.06 -50.93
CA LEU A 90 -56.79 56.43 -49.63
C LEU A 90 -56.23 55.01 -49.77
N VAL A 91 -56.68 54.21 -50.74
CA VAL A 91 -56.17 52.84 -50.96
C VAL A 91 -54.77 52.84 -51.57
N VAL A 92 -54.47 53.79 -52.47
CA VAL A 92 -53.11 53.94 -53.02
C VAL A 92 -52.16 54.59 -52.02
N ALA A 93 -52.62 55.52 -51.17
CA ALA A 93 -51.83 56.03 -50.05
C ALA A 93 -51.59 54.97 -48.97
N PHE A 94 -52.52 54.03 -48.74
CA PHE A 94 -52.29 52.88 -47.84
C PHE A 94 -51.38 51.82 -48.46
N LEU A 95 -51.47 51.58 -49.78
CA LEU A 95 -50.59 50.65 -50.50
C LEU A 95 -49.17 51.22 -50.71
N ALA A 96 -49.02 52.54 -50.91
CA ALA A 96 -47.71 53.19 -51.00
C ALA A 96 -47.12 53.52 -49.61
N GLY A 97 -47.95 53.92 -48.64
CA GLY A 97 -47.54 54.16 -47.25
C GLY A 97 -47.20 52.87 -46.50
N GLY A 98 -47.89 51.77 -46.82
CA GLY A 98 -47.58 50.44 -46.30
C GLY A 98 -46.19 49.94 -46.71
N THR A 99 -45.74 50.21 -47.94
CA THR A 99 -44.41 49.79 -48.41
C THR A 99 -43.24 50.59 -47.81
N THR A 100 -43.45 51.84 -47.39
CA THR A 100 -42.40 52.65 -46.76
C THR A 100 -42.16 52.30 -45.28
N ALA A 101 -43.17 51.82 -44.57
CA ALA A 101 -43.02 51.39 -43.17
C ALA A 101 -42.19 50.10 -43.03
N PHE A 102 -42.25 49.21 -44.01
CA PHE A 102 -41.47 47.95 -44.01
C PHE A 102 -39.96 48.16 -44.08
N VAL A 103 -39.49 49.27 -44.67
CA VAL A 103 -38.04 49.54 -44.76
C VAL A 103 -37.48 50.10 -43.44
N ALA A 104 -38.31 50.72 -42.60
CA ALA A 104 -37.89 51.29 -41.33
C ALA A 104 -37.71 50.26 -40.20
N ALA A 105 -38.18 49.03 -40.39
CA ALA A 105 -38.08 47.94 -39.42
C ALA A 105 -36.99 46.91 -39.75
N ASP A 106 -36.39 47.00 -40.94
CA ASP A 106 -35.26 46.15 -41.34
C ASP A 106 -33.99 46.60 -40.64
N LYS A 107 -33.33 45.67 -39.95
CA LYS A 107 -32.08 45.92 -39.21
C LYS A 107 -30.95 45.11 -39.83
N ALA A 108 -29.83 45.77 -40.12
CA ALA A 108 -28.60 45.13 -40.56
C ALA A 108 -27.76 44.74 -39.34
N VAL A 109 -27.59 43.44 -39.07
CA VAL A 109 -26.91 42.95 -37.87
C VAL A 109 -25.70 42.10 -38.23
N ARG A 110 -24.63 42.21 -37.46
CA ARG A 110 -23.47 41.31 -37.53
C ARG A 110 -23.61 40.22 -36.47
N LEU A 111 -23.95 39.02 -36.89
CA LEU A 111 -24.02 37.84 -36.04
C LEU A 111 -22.71 37.03 -36.10
N THR A 112 -22.01 36.94 -34.98
CA THR A 112 -20.79 36.13 -34.84
C THR A 112 -21.07 34.87 -34.05
N VAL A 113 -21.17 33.72 -34.74
CA VAL A 113 -21.41 32.41 -34.10
C VAL A 113 -20.09 31.66 -33.96
N ASP A 114 -19.67 31.36 -32.73
CA ASP A 114 -18.40 30.71 -32.41
C ASP A 114 -17.22 31.35 -33.16
N GLY A 115 -17.20 32.69 -33.27
CA GLY A 115 -16.15 33.45 -33.93
C GLY A 115 -16.17 33.42 -35.47
N VAL A 116 -17.26 32.96 -36.08
CA VAL A 116 -17.50 33.08 -37.53
C VAL A 116 -18.52 34.21 -37.76
N PRO A 117 -18.11 35.37 -38.28
CA PRO A 117 -19.01 36.50 -38.50
C PRO A 117 -19.90 36.27 -39.73
N ARG A 118 -21.14 36.72 -39.65
CA ARG A 118 -22.12 36.79 -40.73
C ARG A 118 -22.86 38.11 -40.65
N ASN A 119 -23.08 38.76 -41.78
CA ASN A 119 -23.97 39.92 -41.84
C ASN A 119 -25.32 39.44 -42.37
N LEU A 120 -26.39 39.86 -41.72
CA LEU A 120 -27.75 39.49 -42.08
C LEU A 120 -28.70 40.68 -41.88
N HIS A 121 -29.85 40.60 -42.51
CA HIS A 121 -30.96 41.52 -42.34
C HIS A 121 -32.07 40.82 -41.56
N THR A 122 -32.68 41.50 -40.60
CA THR A 122 -33.70 40.93 -39.73
C THR A 122 -34.74 41.96 -39.31
N PHE A 123 -35.94 41.47 -39.01
CA PHE A 123 -37.03 42.25 -38.42
C PHE A 123 -37.23 41.95 -36.94
N ALA A 124 -36.41 41.08 -36.35
CA ALA A 124 -36.54 40.67 -34.96
C ALA A 124 -36.52 41.88 -34.01
N ASP A 125 -37.38 41.84 -33.00
CA ASP A 125 -37.49 42.89 -31.99
C ASP A 125 -36.38 42.78 -30.94
N ASP A 126 -35.94 41.55 -30.65
CA ASP A 126 -34.87 41.25 -29.70
C ASP A 126 -33.88 40.20 -30.21
N ILE A 127 -32.77 40.05 -29.48
CA ILE A 127 -31.69 39.12 -29.82
C ILE A 127 -32.17 37.66 -29.79
N GLY A 128 -33.09 37.31 -28.89
CA GLY A 128 -33.62 35.96 -28.74
C GLY A 128 -34.44 35.53 -29.94
N GLU A 129 -35.30 36.43 -30.45
CA GLU A 129 -36.06 36.23 -31.67
C GLU A 129 -35.14 36.10 -32.88
N LEU A 130 -34.10 36.95 -33.00
CA LEU A 130 -33.09 36.83 -34.05
C LEU A 130 -32.44 35.43 -34.05
N LEU A 131 -31.98 34.96 -32.89
CA LEU A 131 -31.32 33.66 -32.79
C LEU A 131 -32.29 32.51 -33.10
N ALA A 132 -33.55 32.60 -32.66
CA ALA A 132 -34.58 31.61 -32.97
C ALA A 132 -34.91 31.55 -34.46
N ALA A 133 -35.00 32.70 -35.14
CA ALA A 133 -35.25 32.79 -36.57
C ALA A 133 -34.12 32.15 -37.40
N GLU A 134 -32.86 32.29 -36.95
CA GLU A 134 -31.69 31.65 -37.56
C GLU A 134 -31.54 30.17 -37.18
N GLY A 135 -32.46 29.60 -36.39
CA GLY A 135 -32.40 28.22 -35.92
C GLY A 135 -31.27 27.95 -34.92
N LEU A 136 -30.78 28.99 -34.25
CA LEU A 136 -29.68 28.94 -33.29
C LEU A 136 -30.24 28.83 -31.87
N GLY A 137 -30.63 27.62 -31.47
CA GLY A 137 -31.09 27.36 -30.10
C GLY A 137 -29.99 27.65 -29.07
N ILE A 138 -30.35 28.32 -27.97
CA ILE A 138 -29.44 28.67 -26.87
C ILE A 138 -29.63 27.75 -25.67
N GLY A 139 -28.52 27.26 -25.12
CA GLY A 139 -28.46 26.46 -23.90
C GLY A 139 -28.04 27.27 -22.66
N PRO A 140 -28.15 26.69 -21.46
CA PRO A 140 -27.84 27.36 -20.19
C PRO A 140 -26.34 27.68 -19.99
N HIS A 141 -25.46 27.17 -20.84
CA HIS A 141 -24.01 27.36 -20.76
C HIS A 141 -23.46 28.13 -21.97
N ASP A 142 -24.35 28.64 -22.82
CA ASP A 142 -23.98 29.46 -23.96
C ASP A 142 -23.79 30.92 -23.51
N LEU A 143 -22.94 31.65 -24.21
CA LEU A 143 -22.76 33.08 -24.02
C LEU A 143 -23.40 33.80 -25.21
N VAL A 144 -24.36 34.66 -24.91
CA VAL A 144 -24.97 35.59 -25.86
C VAL A 144 -24.64 37.00 -25.39
N ALA A 145 -24.10 37.82 -26.28
CA ALA A 145 -23.79 39.22 -26.00
C ALA A 145 -24.22 40.09 -27.20
N PRO A 146 -25.07 41.12 -27.01
CA PRO A 146 -25.79 41.44 -25.75
C PRO A 146 -26.79 40.36 -25.31
N ALA A 147 -27.44 40.52 -24.15
CA ALA A 147 -28.26 39.43 -23.58
C ALA A 147 -29.47 39.12 -24.47
N ALA A 148 -29.91 37.86 -24.50
CA ALA A 148 -30.95 37.40 -25.43
C ALA A 148 -32.31 38.13 -25.32
N GLY A 149 -32.60 38.83 -24.21
CA GLY A 149 -33.82 39.62 -24.06
C GLY A 149 -33.64 41.12 -24.31
N GLU A 150 -32.44 41.56 -24.73
CA GLU A 150 -32.19 42.96 -25.05
C GLU A 150 -32.78 43.29 -26.44
N PRO A 151 -33.37 44.50 -26.61
CA PRO A 151 -33.86 44.97 -27.89
C PRO A 151 -32.74 45.00 -28.93
N LEU A 152 -33.06 44.63 -30.15
CA LEU A 152 -32.10 44.60 -31.25
C LEU A 152 -32.10 45.94 -32.00
N GLU A 153 -30.93 46.54 -32.21
CA GLU A 153 -30.74 47.80 -32.94
C GLU A 153 -30.13 47.58 -34.34
N ASP A 154 -30.29 48.57 -35.23
CA ASP A 154 -29.64 48.55 -36.54
C ASP A 154 -28.12 48.73 -36.40
N GLY A 155 -27.36 47.93 -37.15
CA GLY A 155 -25.90 47.92 -37.09
C GLY A 155 -25.30 47.13 -35.91
N GLU A 156 -26.13 46.50 -35.08
CA GLU A 156 -25.68 45.84 -33.86
C GLU A 156 -24.79 44.61 -34.13
N GLU A 157 -23.84 44.36 -33.23
CA GLU A 157 -23.01 43.15 -33.24
C GLU A 157 -23.49 42.18 -32.16
N VAL A 158 -24.00 41.03 -32.60
CA VAL A 158 -24.48 39.95 -31.74
C VAL A 158 -23.47 38.82 -31.75
N VAL A 159 -23.01 38.39 -30.58
CA VAL A 159 -22.06 37.29 -30.41
C VAL A 159 -22.74 36.12 -29.72
N LEU A 160 -22.74 34.97 -30.40
CA LEU A 160 -23.17 33.69 -29.82
C LEU A 160 -21.97 32.76 -29.70
N ARG A 161 -21.66 32.29 -28.49
CA ARG A 161 -20.66 31.25 -28.24
C ARG A 161 -21.29 30.07 -27.53
N TYR A 162 -21.25 28.91 -28.16
CA TYR A 162 -21.82 27.70 -27.58
C TYR A 162 -20.96 27.18 -26.43
N GLY A 163 -21.62 26.77 -25.35
CA GLY A 163 -21.05 26.03 -24.24
C GLY A 163 -20.63 24.63 -24.68
N ARG A 164 -19.42 24.24 -24.27
CA ARG A 164 -18.79 22.98 -24.62
C ARG A 164 -18.47 22.21 -23.34
N PRO A 165 -19.01 20.99 -23.16
CA PRO A 165 -18.74 20.22 -21.97
C PRO A 165 -17.31 19.66 -22.03
N LEU A 166 -16.55 19.84 -20.95
CA LEU A 166 -15.19 19.34 -20.80
C LEU A 166 -15.12 18.44 -19.58
N ARG A 167 -14.78 17.16 -19.80
CA ARG A 167 -14.45 16.23 -18.73
C ARG A 167 -12.96 16.39 -18.38
N LEU A 168 -12.69 17.27 -17.43
CA LEU A 168 -11.35 17.67 -17.04
C LEU A 168 -10.83 16.79 -15.89
N THR A 169 -9.73 16.09 -16.11
CA THR A 169 -8.98 15.38 -15.07
C THR A 169 -7.75 16.20 -14.74
N LEU A 170 -7.81 17.00 -13.67
CA LEU A 170 -6.73 17.85 -13.21
C LEU A 170 -6.03 17.17 -12.03
N ASP A 171 -4.75 16.82 -12.18
CA ASP A 171 -3.94 16.23 -11.11
C ASP A 171 -4.61 15.00 -10.45
N GLY A 172 -5.26 14.18 -11.29
CA GLY A 172 -5.98 12.97 -10.89
C GLY A 172 -7.44 13.20 -10.45
N GLN A 173 -7.87 14.44 -10.23
CA GLN A 173 -9.24 14.78 -9.86
C GLN A 173 -10.10 15.04 -11.11
N GLN A 174 -11.14 14.23 -11.31
CA GLN A 174 -12.05 14.38 -12.45
C GLN A 174 -13.22 15.30 -12.10
N ARG A 175 -13.51 16.26 -12.99
CA ARG A 175 -14.68 17.14 -12.92
C ARG A 175 -15.27 17.40 -14.31
N GLN A 176 -16.58 17.62 -14.36
CA GLN A 176 -17.26 18.10 -15.56
C GLN A 176 -17.43 19.61 -15.46
N VAL A 177 -16.89 20.33 -16.44
CA VAL A 177 -16.95 21.80 -16.52
C VAL A 177 -17.42 22.22 -17.91
N TRP A 178 -17.84 23.47 -18.05
CA TRP A 178 -18.29 24.04 -19.33
C TRP A 178 -17.43 25.22 -19.73
N THR A 179 -17.09 25.31 -21.01
CA THR A 179 -16.30 26.42 -21.57
C THR A 179 -16.91 26.88 -22.88
N THR A 180 -16.83 28.18 -23.16
CA THR A 180 -17.18 28.73 -24.49
C THR A 180 -15.94 28.88 -25.39
N ALA A 181 -14.76 28.52 -24.87
CA ALA A 181 -13.52 28.57 -25.63
C ALA A 181 -13.47 27.46 -26.70
N ARG A 182 -12.89 27.80 -27.85
CA ARG A 182 -12.80 26.89 -29.01
C ARG A 182 -11.57 25.97 -28.98
N THR A 183 -10.59 26.24 -28.12
CA THR A 183 -9.34 25.51 -28.03
C THR A 183 -9.03 25.11 -26.60
N VAL A 184 -8.22 24.05 -26.44
CA VAL A 184 -7.75 23.59 -25.11
C VAL A 184 -7.08 24.73 -24.34
N GLU A 185 -6.20 25.50 -24.96
CA GLU A 185 -5.56 26.65 -24.33
C GLU A 185 -6.56 27.71 -23.86
N GLY A 186 -7.57 28.02 -24.68
CA GLY A 186 -8.61 28.98 -24.29
C GLY A 186 -9.42 28.47 -23.09
N ALA A 187 -9.74 27.18 -23.07
CA ALA A 187 -10.46 26.55 -21.96
C ALA A 187 -9.62 26.58 -20.67
N LEU A 188 -8.34 26.20 -20.74
CA LEU A 188 -7.44 26.23 -19.58
C LEU A 188 -7.27 27.66 -19.03
N ARG A 189 -7.14 28.67 -19.90
CA ARG A 189 -7.11 30.08 -19.48
C ARG A 189 -8.41 30.50 -18.79
N GLN A 190 -9.57 30.13 -19.34
CA GLN A 190 -10.87 30.42 -18.73
C GLN A 190 -10.98 29.84 -17.31
N PHE A 191 -10.42 28.66 -17.08
CA PHE A 191 -10.42 28.00 -15.75
C PHE A 191 -9.24 28.40 -14.86
N GLY A 192 -8.38 29.33 -15.28
CA GLY A 192 -7.20 29.75 -14.51
C GLY A 192 -6.13 28.65 -14.35
N ILE A 193 -6.12 27.64 -15.22
CA ILE A 193 -5.18 26.52 -15.16
C ILE A 193 -3.93 26.89 -15.96
N ARG A 194 -2.78 26.95 -15.28
CA ARG A 194 -1.49 27.19 -15.94
C ARG A 194 -1.09 25.97 -16.76
N ALA A 195 -0.97 26.15 -18.08
CA ALA A 195 -0.55 25.11 -19.01
C ALA A 195 0.98 24.98 -19.15
N GLU A 196 1.73 26.02 -18.76
CA GLU A 196 3.20 26.06 -18.80
C GLU A 196 3.82 24.95 -17.96
N GLY A 197 4.71 24.13 -18.54
CA GLY A 197 5.31 22.94 -17.90
C GLY A 197 4.36 21.76 -17.65
N ALA A 198 3.04 21.97 -17.78
CA ALA A 198 2.04 20.95 -17.53
C ALA A 198 2.02 19.90 -18.65
N TYR A 199 1.81 18.64 -18.27
CA TYR A 199 1.43 17.60 -19.21
C TYR A 199 -0.03 17.77 -19.60
N LEU A 200 -0.31 17.69 -20.90
CA LEU A 200 -1.66 17.73 -21.45
C LEU A 200 -1.89 16.47 -22.28
N SER A 201 -3.03 15.81 -22.05
CA SER A 201 -3.47 14.68 -22.88
C SER A 201 -3.85 15.06 -24.33
N ALA A 202 -3.98 16.35 -24.62
CA ALA A 202 -4.25 16.89 -25.94
C ALA A 202 -3.43 18.18 -26.17
N PRO A 203 -3.05 18.51 -27.42
CA PRO A 203 -2.32 19.74 -27.73
C PRO A 203 -3.08 21.01 -27.30
N ARG A 204 -2.35 22.06 -26.92
CA ARG A 204 -2.92 23.37 -26.53
C ARG A 204 -3.81 23.99 -27.63
N THR A 205 -3.44 23.78 -28.87
CA THR A 205 -4.16 24.27 -30.06
C THR A 205 -5.33 23.37 -30.49
N ALA A 206 -5.51 22.21 -29.86
CA ALA A 206 -6.56 21.28 -30.24
C ALA A 206 -7.95 21.93 -30.06
N PRO A 207 -8.86 21.75 -31.04
CA PRO A 207 -10.21 22.28 -30.93
C PRO A 207 -11.00 21.54 -29.85
N VAL A 208 -11.81 22.26 -29.09
CA VAL A 208 -12.79 21.67 -28.17
C VAL A 208 -14.12 21.53 -28.95
N PRO A 209 -14.61 20.31 -29.25
CA PRO A 209 -15.85 20.13 -29.99
C PRO A 209 -17.08 20.57 -29.19
N ARG A 210 -18.19 20.90 -29.87
CA ARG A 210 -19.47 21.19 -29.20
C ARG A 210 -20.04 19.99 -28.44
N ALA A 211 -19.78 18.78 -28.93
CA ALA A 211 -20.13 17.54 -28.22
C ALA A 211 -19.29 17.29 -26.95
N GLY A 212 -18.22 18.06 -26.76
CA GLY A 212 -17.31 17.98 -25.63
C GLY A 212 -16.03 17.20 -25.88
N MET A 213 -15.17 17.18 -24.87
CA MET A 213 -13.86 16.52 -24.88
C MET A 213 -13.47 16.03 -23.48
N ALA A 214 -12.70 14.95 -23.39
CA ALA A 214 -11.98 14.59 -22.17
C ALA A 214 -10.58 15.17 -22.22
N LEU A 215 -10.15 15.82 -21.14
CA LEU A 215 -8.84 16.47 -21.05
C LEU A 215 -8.19 16.13 -19.72
N GLY A 216 -7.13 15.32 -19.76
CA GLY A 216 -6.19 15.14 -18.65
C GLY A 216 -5.14 16.25 -18.64
N VAL A 217 -4.93 16.84 -17.47
CA VAL A 217 -3.92 17.86 -17.17
C VAL A 217 -3.15 17.42 -15.93
N ARG A 218 -1.83 17.39 -16.01
CA ARG A 218 -0.97 17.28 -14.82
C ARG A 218 -0.12 18.53 -14.73
N THR A 219 -0.33 19.32 -13.68
CA THR A 219 0.40 20.57 -13.46
C THR A 219 1.89 20.31 -13.24
N GLU A 220 2.74 21.29 -13.54
CA GLU A 220 4.13 21.23 -13.12
C GLU A 220 4.23 21.46 -11.62
N ARG A 221 5.12 20.71 -10.96
CA ARG A 221 5.42 20.83 -9.54
C ARG A 221 6.89 20.61 -9.25
N SER A 222 7.36 21.15 -8.14
CA SER A 222 8.71 20.92 -7.61
C SER A 222 8.67 19.83 -6.55
N VAL A 223 9.49 18.79 -6.70
CA VAL A 223 9.61 17.71 -5.72
C VAL A 223 11.08 17.56 -5.34
N THR A 224 11.34 17.46 -4.05
CA THR A 224 12.68 17.27 -3.50
C THR A 224 12.85 15.82 -3.06
N PHE A 225 13.90 15.16 -3.54
CA PHE A 225 14.27 13.81 -3.12
C PHE A 225 15.50 13.84 -2.22
N MET A 226 15.40 13.19 -1.05
CA MET A 226 16.53 12.96 -0.16
C MET A 226 16.98 11.51 -0.31
N ALA A 227 18.12 11.28 -0.96
CA ALA A 227 18.64 9.94 -1.21
C ALA A 227 20.15 9.89 -0.95
N ASP A 228 20.60 8.89 -0.20
CA ASP A 228 22.04 8.62 0.03
C ASP A 228 22.80 9.85 0.57
N GLY A 229 22.13 10.63 1.45
CA GLY A 229 22.66 11.86 2.05
C GLY A 229 22.69 13.08 1.13
N ARG A 230 22.16 12.97 -0.09
CA ARG A 230 22.09 14.06 -1.07
C ARG A 230 20.66 14.50 -1.31
N GLU A 231 20.49 15.80 -1.50
CA GLU A 231 19.24 16.42 -1.93
C GLU A 231 19.21 16.57 -3.45
N ARG A 232 18.09 16.22 -4.08
CA ARG A 232 17.85 16.45 -5.50
C ARG A 232 16.44 16.97 -5.73
N THR A 233 16.33 18.21 -6.17
CA THR A 233 15.06 18.84 -6.52
C THR A 233 14.83 18.77 -8.02
N ILE A 234 13.64 18.35 -8.43
CA ILE A 234 13.22 18.32 -9.84
C ILE A 234 11.89 19.06 -10.04
N ARG A 235 11.74 19.64 -11.23
CA ARG A 235 10.45 20.08 -11.76
C ARG A 235 9.86 18.93 -12.56
N THR A 236 8.63 18.53 -12.26
CA THR A 236 8.00 17.36 -12.86
C THR A 236 6.50 17.56 -13.02
N ASN A 237 5.88 16.81 -13.93
CA ASN A 237 4.43 16.65 -14.03
C ASN A 237 4.03 15.18 -13.83
N ALA A 238 4.90 14.37 -13.23
CA ALA A 238 4.70 12.96 -12.94
C ALA A 238 3.37 12.70 -12.20
N ALA A 239 2.73 11.59 -12.55
CA ALA A 239 1.49 11.13 -11.92
C ALA A 239 1.76 10.41 -10.59
N THR A 240 2.98 9.92 -10.37
CA THR A 240 3.35 9.15 -9.18
C THR A 240 4.73 9.56 -8.66
N VAL A 241 4.97 9.32 -7.37
CA VAL A 241 6.28 9.50 -6.74
C VAL A 241 7.35 8.64 -7.41
N GLN A 242 7.01 7.42 -7.84
CA GLN A 242 7.92 6.53 -8.58
C GLN A 242 8.38 7.17 -9.90
N GLU A 243 7.46 7.65 -10.73
CA GLU A 243 7.80 8.31 -12.01
C GLU A 243 8.66 9.56 -11.77
N ALA A 244 8.37 10.35 -10.73
CA ALA A 244 9.17 11.51 -10.34
C ALA A 244 10.58 11.08 -9.86
N LEU A 245 10.68 9.99 -9.11
CA LEU A 245 11.95 9.46 -8.61
C LEU A 245 12.84 8.96 -9.78
N ASP A 246 12.23 8.29 -10.76
CA ASP A 246 12.91 7.83 -11.97
C ASP A 246 13.43 9.02 -12.81
N GLN A 247 12.64 10.10 -12.94
CA GLN A 247 13.08 11.35 -13.58
C GLN A 247 14.20 12.05 -12.81
N ALA A 248 14.19 11.94 -11.48
CA ALA A 248 15.30 12.34 -10.62
C ALA A 248 16.49 11.37 -10.71
N GLY A 249 16.48 10.37 -11.60
CA GLY A 249 17.58 9.43 -11.80
C GLY A 249 17.92 8.62 -10.54
N ILE A 250 16.96 8.43 -9.64
CA ILE A 250 17.12 7.66 -8.42
C ILE A 250 16.34 6.36 -8.60
N THR A 251 17.02 5.22 -8.54
CA THR A 251 16.40 3.90 -8.66
C THR A 251 16.26 3.24 -7.30
N LEU A 252 15.10 2.63 -7.05
CA LEU A 252 14.87 1.76 -5.89
C LEU A 252 15.32 0.35 -6.24
N HIS A 253 15.98 -0.33 -5.31
CA HIS A 253 16.42 -1.72 -5.48
C HIS A 253 15.93 -2.60 -4.34
N GLY A 254 15.57 -3.84 -4.66
CA GLY A 254 15.22 -4.86 -3.66
C GLY A 254 14.05 -4.41 -2.76
N GLN A 255 14.36 -4.08 -1.51
CA GLN A 255 13.39 -3.66 -0.50
C GLN A 255 13.32 -2.13 -0.31
N ASP A 256 14.09 -1.36 -1.07
CA ASP A 256 14.09 0.09 -0.98
C ASP A 256 12.68 0.66 -1.21
N THR A 257 12.35 1.73 -0.48
CA THR A 257 11.07 2.42 -0.61
C THR A 257 11.26 3.91 -0.36
N THR A 258 10.22 4.69 -0.57
CA THR A 258 10.18 6.12 -0.22
C THR A 258 9.40 6.34 1.09
N SER A 259 9.56 7.52 1.69
CA SER A 259 8.85 7.95 2.91
C SER A 259 7.33 8.08 2.72
N VAL A 260 6.90 8.22 1.47
CA VAL A 260 5.51 8.11 1.02
C VAL A 260 5.40 6.94 0.02
N PRO A 261 4.23 6.33 -0.19
CA PRO A 261 4.07 5.28 -1.19
C PRO A 261 4.54 5.72 -2.60
N PRO A 262 5.30 4.89 -3.33
CA PRO A 262 5.75 5.24 -4.68
C PRO A 262 4.61 5.48 -5.68
N THR A 263 3.42 4.93 -5.41
CA THR A 263 2.21 5.08 -6.23
C THR A 263 1.45 6.38 -5.96
N ASP A 264 1.77 7.10 -4.89
CA ASP A 264 1.05 8.31 -4.51
C ASP A 264 1.36 9.45 -5.47
N PHE A 265 0.41 10.39 -5.60
CA PHE A 265 0.60 11.59 -6.38
C PHE A 265 1.54 12.58 -5.66
N PRO A 266 2.63 13.03 -6.30
CA PRO A 266 3.56 13.97 -5.68
C PRO A 266 2.95 15.37 -5.55
N ARG A 267 3.16 16.02 -4.41
CA ARG A 267 2.68 17.39 -4.15
C ARG A 267 3.76 18.42 -4.46
N ASP A 268 3.33 19.65 -4.77
CA ASP A 268 4.26 20.76 -4.97
C ASP A 268 4.98 21.13 -3.67
N GLY A 269 6.30 21.29 -3.76
CA GLY A 269 7.19 21.52 -2.62
C GLY A 269 7.40 20.30 -1.70
N GLN A 270 6.94 19.11 -2.09
CA GLN A 270 7.05 17.92 -1.24
C GLN A 270 8.50 17.41 -1.17
N THR A 271 8.95 17.09 0.04
CA THR A 271 10.19 16.33 0.26
C THR A 271 9.89 14.85 0.45
N VAL A 272 10.53 14.00 -0.35
CA VAL A 272 10.42 12.54 -0.34
C VAL A 272 11.78 11.94 0.01
N THR A 273 11.86 11.20 1.11
CA THR A 273 13.09 10.52 1.52
C THR A 273 13.13 9.11 0.98
N VAL A 274 14.24 8.73 0.36
CA VAL A 274 14.52 7.35 -0.05
C VAL A 274 15.07 6.58 1.14
N LEU A 275 14.48 5.42 1.40
CA LEU A 275 14.83 4.51 2.46
C LEU A 275 15.54 3.30 1.85
N ARG A 276 16.88 3.27 1.99
CA ARG A 276 17.71 2.14 1.56
C ARG A 276 17.56 0.99 2.55
N ILE A 277 17.01 -0.13 2.10
CA ILE A 277 16.64 -1.25 2.97
C ILE A 277 17.37 -2.51 2.52
N THR A 278 18.21 -3.04 3.41
CA THR A 278 18.85 -4.35 3.24
C THR A 278 18.34 -5.31 4.29
N GLY A 279 17.90 -6.49 3.86
CA GLY A 279 17.50 -7.59 4.72
C GLY A 279 18.50 -8.74 4.66
N THR A 280 18.96 -9.23 5.80
CA THR A 280 19.75 -10.46 5.90
C THR A 280 19.13 -11.41 6.92
N ARG A 281 19.49 -12.69 6.83
CA ARG A 281 19.12 -13.69 7.83
C ARG A 281 20.37 -14.04 8.65
N GLU A 282 20.22 -14.13 9.96
CA GLU A 282 21.25 -14.61 10.87
C GLU A 282 20.68 -15.80 11.63
N VAL A 283 21.43 -16.89 11.67
CA VAL A 283 21.07 -18.10 12.39
C VAL A 283 21.85 -18.12 13.69
N ARG A 284 21.17 -18.22 14.83
CA ARG A 284 21.81 -18.37 16.15
C ARG A 284 21.41 -19.69 16.77
N GLU A 285 22.40 -20.39 17.30
CA GLU A 285 22.17 -21.56 18.15
C GLU A 285 22.02 -21.10 19.60
N GLU A 286 20.87 -21.39 20.20
CA GLU A 286 20.55 -21.09 21.59
C GLU A 286 20.44 -22.38 22.40
N ARG A 287 20.93 -22.33 23.64
CA ARG A 287 20.88 -23.46 24.57
C ARG A 287 19.47 -23.62 25.13
N ILE A 288 18.94 -24.85 25.11
CA ILE A 288 17.74 -25.22 25.87
C ILE A 288 18.21 -25.86 27.19
N PRO A 289 17.91 -25.28 28.37
CA PRO A 289 18.20 -25.90 29.65
C PRO A 289 17.54 -27.28 29.78
N PHE A 290 18.15 -28.17 30.57
CA PHE A 290 17.53 -29.45 30.91
C PHE A 290 16.83 -29.37 32.26
N GLU A 291 15.79 -30.18 32.43
CA GLU A 291 15.09 -30.31 33.70
C GLU A 291 15.72 -31.39 34.59
N THR A 292 15.47 -31.35 35.89
CA THR A 292 15.91 -32.38 36.84
C THR A 292 14.71 -33.09 37.43
N GLU A 293 14.59 -34.38 37.16
CA GLU A 293 13.58 -35.27 37.70
C GLU A 293 14.13 -36.02 38.91
N LYS A 294 13.42 -35.97 40.03
CA LYS A 294 13.78 -36.70 41.26
C LYS A 294 12.84 -37.89 41.46
N VAL A 295 13.40 -39.10 41.52
CA VAL A 295 12.65 -40.34 41.74
C VAL A 295 13.02 -40.92 43.09
N LYS A 296 12.02 -41.23 43.92
CA LYS A 296 12.24 -41.85 45.23
C LYS A 296 12.73 -43.29 45.06
N ASP A 297 13.72 -43.66 45.85
CA ASP A 297 14.32 -44.99 45.83
C ASP A 297 14.37 -45.59 47.25
N PRO A 298 13.57 -46.64 47.52
CA PRO A 298 13.54 -47.30 48.82
C PRO A 298 14.77 -48.19 49.09
N GLU A 299 15.66 -48.39 48.12
CA GLU A 299 16.90 -49.15 48.32
C GLU A 299 18.02 -48.26 48.89
N LEU A 300 18.00 -46.97 48.55
CA LEU A 300 18.96 -45.96 49.00
C LEU A 300 18.55 -45.36 50.35
N PHE A 301 19.53 -45.15 51.23
CA PHE A 301 19.31 -44.51 52.53
C PHE A 301 18.83 -43.07 52.39
N ALA A 302 17.88 -42.69 53.25
CA ALA A 302 17.36 -41.34 53.36
C ALA A 302 18.49 -40.31 53.46
N GLY A 303 18.40 -39.25 52.65
CA GLY A 303 19.44 -38.22 52.52
C GLY A 303 20.52 -38.51 51.49
N THR A 304 20.53 -39.70 50.87
CA THR A 304 21.41 -40.02 49.73
C THR A 304 20.75 -39.57 48.42
N GLU A 305 21.45 -38.78 47.62
CA GLU A 305 21.07 -38.49 46.23
C GLU A 305 22.10 -39.10 45.27
N VAL A 306 21.63 -39.86 44.30
CA VAL A 306 22.48 -40.46 43.26
C VAL A 306 21.98 -40.00 41.89
N VAL A 307 22.86 -39.40 41.09
CA VAL A 307 22.55 -39.07 39.70
C VAL A 307 22.58 -40.35 38.88
N GLU A 308 21.42 -40.85 38.49
CA GLU A 308 21.28 -42.05 37.64
C GLU A 308 21.55 -41.70 36.18
N ARG A 309 21.03 -40.55 35.72
CA ARG A 309 21.25 -40.04 34.37
C ARG A 309 21.65 -38.58 34.42
N VAL A 310 22.81 -38.26 33.87
CA VAL A 310 23.29 -36.88 33.76
C VAL A 310 22.46 -36.12 32.71
N GLY A 311 21.95 -34.94 33.09
CA GLY A 311 21.19 -34.09 32.19
C GLY A 311 22.07 -33.48 31.11
N ARG A 312 21.50 -33.28 29.91
CA ARG A 312 22.21 -32.66 28.78
C ARG A 312 21.37 -31.54 28.20
N PRO A 313 21.93 -30.33 28.03
CA PRO A 313 21.17 -29.24 27.44
C PRO A 313 20.84 -29.52 25.97
N GLY A 314 19.62 -29.18 25.58
CA GLY A 314 19.21 -29.15 24.20
C GLY A 314 19.83 -27.96 23.46
N ALA A 315 19.56 -27.89 22.16
CA ALA A 315 19.93 -26.77 21.31
C ALA A 315 18.77 -26.48 20.36
N ARG A 316 18.46 -25.20 20.19
CA ARG A 316 17.56 -24.73 19.15
C ARG A 316 18.26 -23.73 18.26
N ARG A 317 17.84 -23.72 17.01
CA ARG A 317 18.32 -22.81 15.98
C ARG A 317 17.24 -21.77 15.73
N VAL A 318 17.50 -20.54 16.16
CA VAL A 318 16.61 -19.41 15.93
C VAL A 318 17.14 -18.61 14.74
N THR A 319 16.31 -18.49 13.69
CA THR A 319 16.64 -17.65 12.53
C THR A 319 16.05 -16.27 12.74
N TYR A 320 16.90 -15.25 12.70
CA TYR A 320 16.52 -13.84 12.82
C TYR A 320 16.52 -13.17 11.46
N SER A 321 15.52 -12.34 11.22
CA SER A 321 15.54 -11.32 10.16
C SER A 321 16.22 -10.07 10.71
N LEU A 322 17.33 -9.68 10.09
CA LEU A 322 17.99 -8.41 10.33
C LEU A 322 17.62 -7.47 9.20
N ARG A 323 17.15 -6.27 9.56
CA ARG A 323 16.84 -5.23 8.60
C ARG A 323 17.65 -4.00 8.95
N THR A 324 18.27 -3.40 7.95
CA THR A 324 18.97 -2.12 8.07
C THR A 324 18.22 -1.11 7.22
N VAL A 325 17.94 0.08 7.77
CA VAL A 325 17.29 1.18 7.05
C VAL A 325 18.23 2.38 7.10
N ASN A 326 18.68 2.87 5.95
CA ASN A 326 19.65 3.97 5.84
C ASN A 326 20.91 3.75 6.71
N GLY A 327 21.43 2.52 6.72
CA GLY A 327 22.61 2.15 7.52
C GLY A 327 22.33 1.83 9.00
N VAL A 328 21.12 2.14 9.51
CA VAL A 328 20.76 1.87 10.91
C VAL A 328 20.13 0.49 11.07
N ARG A 329 20.78 -0.38 11.86
CA ARG A 329 20.29 -1.73 12.19
C ARG A 329 19.01 -1.63 13.04
N GLN A 330 17.95 -2.27 12.57
CA GLN A 330 16.71 -2.45 13.32
C GLN A 330 16.86 -3.61 14.32
N LYS A 331 15.96 -3.67 15.30
CA LYS A 331 15.91 -4.80 16.24
C LYS A 331 15.70 -6.12 15.48
N PRO A 332 16.57 -7.14 15.68
CA PRO A 332 16.38 -8.46 15.05
C PRO A 332 15.02 -9.05 15.43
N ARG A 333 14.33 -9.65 14.46
CA ARG A 333 13.05 -10.34 14.68
C ARG A 333 13.21 -11.83 14.42
N PRO A 334 12.85 -12.73 15.36
CA PRO A 334 12.86 -14.16 15.10
C PRO A 334 11.79 -14.47 14.03
N ILE A 335 12.16 -15.25 13.03
CA ILE A 335 11.28 -15.66 11.92
C ILE A 335 11.14 -17.19 11.81
N ALA A 336 12.03 -17.96 12.45
CA ALA A 336 11.93 -19.40 12.61
C ALA A 336 12.61 -19.85 13.91
N ASP A 337 12.08 -20.90 14.53
CA ASP A 337 12.65 -21.57 15.71
C ASP A 337 12.55 -23.09 15.47
N GLU A 338 13.68 -23.78 15.52
CA GLU A 338 13.81 -25.21 15.28
C GLU A 338 14.63 -25.86 16.38
N VAL A 339 14.09 -26.86 17.08
CA VAL A 339 14.86 -27.67 18.02
C VAL A 339 15.74 -28.63 17.24
N VAL A 340 17.06 -28.42 17.27
CA VAL A 340 18.03 -29.29 16.59
C VAL A 340 18.53 -30.41 17.49
N ARG A 341 18.38 -30.25 18.81
CA ARG A 341 18.70 -31.28 19.81
C ARG A 341 17.78 -31.12 21.02
N GLU A 342 17.03 -32.17 21.33
CA GLU A 342 16.19 -32.19 22.54
C GLU A 342 17.04 -32.18 23.82
N PRO A 343 16.64 -31.44 24.87
CA PRO A 343 17.27 -31.56 26.18
C PRO A 343 16.99 -32.93 26.79
N VAL A 344 17.98 -33.49 27.47
CA VAL A 344 17.83 -34.75 28.22
C VAL A 344 17.73 -34.39 29.69
N ALA A 345 16.61 -34.74 30.33
CA ALA A 345 16.41 -34.51 31.75
C ALA A 345 17.42 -35.29 32.61
N GLN A 346 17.94 -34.62 33.63
CA GLN A 346 18.77 -35.23 34.67
C GLN A 346 17.87 -36.07 35.59
N LEU A 347 18.19 -37.34 35.77
CA LEU A 347 17.45 -38.22 36.67
C LEU A 347 18.27 -38.42 37.95
N VAL A 348 17.69 -38.03 39.09
CA VAL A 348 18.30 -38.17 40.41
C VAL A 348 17.45 -39.11 41.27
N ARG A 349 18.02 -40.23 41.69
CA ARG A 349 17.40 -41.10 42.69
C ARG A 349 17.62 -40.52 44.07
N VAL A 350 16.55 -40.36 44.82
CA VAL A 350 16.56 -39.83 46.19
C VAL A 350 16.20 -40.97 47.14
N GLY A 351 17.12 -41.31 48.04
CA GLY A 351 16.92 -42.37 48.99
C GLY A 351 15.77 -42.10 49.95
N THR A 352 14.93 -43.12 50.18
CA THR A 352 13.84 -43.10 51.15
C THR A 352 13.93 -44.23 52.17
N ARG A 353 14.94 -45.10 52.08
CA ARG A 353 15.17 -46.15 53.06
C ARG A 353 15.53 -45.53 54.40
N SER A 354 14.82 -45.88 55.45
CA SER A 354 15.21 -45.49 56.80
C SER A 354 16.61 -45.99 57.12
N LEU A 355 17.41 -45.15 57.80
CA LEU A 355 18.66 -45.61 58.37
C LEU A 355 18.37 -46.70 59.40
N PRO A 356 19.24 -47.72 59.54
CA PRO A 356 19.06 -48.75 60.55
C PRO A 356 18.99 -48.09 61.94
N SER A 357 17.97 -48.42 62.72
CA SER A 357 17.81 -47.95 64.10
C SER A 357 18.36 -48.94 65.13
N SER A 358 18.86 -50.10 64.67
CA SER A 358 19.33 -51.20 65.50
C SER A 358 20.60 -51.83 64.93
N VAL A 359 21.37 -52.49 65.79
CA VAL A 359 22.62 -53.17 65.43
C VAL A 359 22.54 -54.60 65.98
N ALA A 360 22.58 -55.57 65.07
CA ALA A 360 22.54 -56.99 65.45
C ALA A 360 23.68 -57.33 66.43
N GLY A 361 23.36 -58.10 67.47
CA GLY A 361 24.30 -58.46 68.55
C GLY A 361 24.34 -57.47 69.73
N ALA A 362 23.63 -56.35 69.64
CA ALA A 362 23.54 -55.35 70.71
C ALA A 362 22.10 -55.10 71.20
N ASP A 363 21.07 -55.58 70.49
CA ASP A 363 19.68 -55.20 70.77
C ASP A 363 19.08 -55.76 72.07
N GLY A 364 19.60 -56.88 72.59
CA GLY A 364 19.16 -57.50 73.84
C GLY A 364 19.80 -56.94 75.12
N LEU A 365 20.60 -55.87 75.01
CA LEU A 365 21.32 -55.29 76.15
C LEU A 365 20.55 -54.14 76.79
N ASN A 366 20.77 -53.92 78.08
CA ASN A 366 20.11 -52.90 78.89
C ASN A 366 20.75 -51.50 78.67
N TRP A 367 20.48 -50.92 77.49
CA TRP A 367 20.99 -49.62 77.08
C TRP A 367 20.52 -48.45 77.94
N ALA A 368 19.34 -48.57 78.57
CA ALA A 368 18.81 -47.58 79.49
C ALA A 368 19.62 -47.55 80.80
N ALA A 369 19.99 -48.71 81.35
CA ALA A 369 20.82 -48.79 82.55
C ALA A 369 22.25 -48.27 82.31
N LEU A 370 22.81 -48.50 81.12
CA LEU A 370 24.07 -47.88 80.71
C LEU A 370 23.93 -46.35 80.61
N ALA A 371 22.94 -45.84 79.88
CA ALA A 371 22.75 -44.39 79.73
C ALA A 371 22.46 -43.69 81.07
N GLN A 372 21.74 -44.36 81.98
CA GLN A 372 21.49 -43.85 83.33
C GLN A 372 22.80 -43.76 84.14
N CYS A 373 23.75 -44.65 83.91
CA CYS A 373 25.06 -44.60 84.54
C CYS A 373 25.93 -43.47 84.00
N GLU A 374 25.97 -43.35 82.67
CA GLU A 374 26.90 -42.48 81.97
C GLU A 374 26.48 -41.01 82.05
N SER A 375 25.18 -40.70 81.91
CA SER A 375 24.71 -39.32 81.85
C SER A 375 23.50 -39.01 82.75
N GLY A 376 23.00 -40.01 83.47
CA GLY A 376 21.72 -39.93 84.16
C GLY A 376 20.53 -40.00 83.20
N GLY A 377 20.72 -40.59 82.01
CA GLY A 377 19.67 -40.74 81.00
C GLY A 377 19.36 -39.47 80.20
N ARG A 378 20.25 -38.47 80.21
CA ARG A 378 20.06 -37.17 79.56
C ARG A 378 20.79 -37.10 78.20
N PRO A 379 20.08 -36.97 77.07
CA PRO A 379 20.71 -36.92 75.74
C PRO A 379 21.54 -35.67 75.45
N SER A 380 21.29 -34.57 76.16
CA SER A 380 22.04 -33.32 75.99
C SER A 380 23.14 -33.14 77.03
N ALA A 381 23.47 -34.18 77.81
CA ALA A 381 24.50 -34.10 78.84
C ALA A 381 25.88 -33.88 78.21
N THR A 382 26.71 -33.11 78.91
CA THR A 382 28.14 -32.95 78.62
C THR A 382 28.91 -33.09 79.92
N ASP A 383 30.13 -33.62 79.85
CA ASP A 383 31.02 -33.60 81.00
C ASP A 383 31.52 -32.17 81.29
N ALA A 384 32.17 -31.98 82.45
CA ALA A 384 32.65 -30.67 82.88
C ALA A 384 33.71 -30.07 81.94
N SER A 385 34.43 -30.92 81.19
CA SER A 385 35.41 -30.48 80.19
C SER A 385 34.78 -30.14 78.84
N GLY A 386 33.54 -30.55 78.60
CA GLY A 386 32.87 -30.45 77.30
C GLY A 386 33.42 -31.39 76.23
N THR A 387 34.33 -32.30 76.59
CA THR A 387 34.97 -33.26 75.68
C THR A 387 34.04 -34.43 75.35
N TYR A 388 33.23 -34.87 76.31
CA TYR A 388 32.33 -36.01 76.19
C TYR A 388 30.87 -35.54 76.31
N GLY A 389 29.99 -36.05 75.44
CA GLY A 389 28.59 -35.67 75.45
C GLY A 389 27.63 -36.76 75.00
N GLY A 390 26.35 -36.58 75.34
CA GLY A 390 25.27 -37.49 75.03
C GLY A 390 25.00 -38.55 76.10
N LEU A 391 23.98 -39.38 75.87
CA LEU A 391 23.54 -40.51 76.69
C LEU A 391 24.68 -41.45 77.10
N TYR A 392 25.68 -41.61 76.23
CA TYR A 392 26.77 -42.58 76.38
C TYR A 392 28.15 -41.92 76.48
N GLN A 393 28.19 -40.60 76.71
CA GLN A 393 29.42 -39.82 76.91
C GLN A 393 30.46 -40.06 75.81
N PHE A 394 30.08 -39.85 74.54
CA PHE A 394 31.00 -39.95 73.41
C PHE A 394 31.92 -38.74 73.32
N ASP A 395 33.19 -38.93 72.98
CA ASP A 395 33.99 -37.85 72.39
C ASP A 395 33.61 -37.64 70.92
N VAL A 396 33.82 -36.43 70.41
CA VAL A 396 33.44 -36.05 69.03
C VAL A 396 34.15 -36.91 67.98
N ARG A 397 35.40 -37.32 68.21
CA ARG A 397 36.17 -38.12 67.24
C ARG A 397 35.61 -39.53 67.14
N THR A 398 35.29 -40.16 68.27
CA THR A 398 34.64 -41.49 68.29
C THR A 398 33.24 -41.41 67.69
N TRP A 399 32.45 -40.37 68.04
CA TRP A 399 31.13 -40.12 67.47
C TRP A 399 31.16 -40.06 65.93
N GLN A 400 32.06 -39.25 65.37
CA GLN A 400 32.23 -39.11 63.93
C GLN A 400 32.79 -40.38 63.29
N GLY A 401 33.70 -41.09 63.96
CA GLY A 401 34.23 -42.37 63.50
C GLY A 401 33.16 -43.48 63.39
N LEU A 402 32.10 -43.40 64.19
CA LEU A 402 30.94 -44.32 64.08
C LEU A 402 29.95 -43.89 62.99
N GLY A 403 30.22 -42.75 62.35
CA GLY A 403 29.51 -42.08 61.25
C GLY A 403 28.53 -40.99 61.71
N GLY A 404 28.59 -40.55 62.97
CA GLY A 404 27.74 -39.46 63.49
C GLY A 404 28.18 -38.11 62.93
N SER A 405 27.24 -37.21 62.64
CA SER A 405 27.55 -35.83 62.24
C SER A 405 27.48 -34.90 63.44
N GLY A 406 28.26 -33.82 63.46
CA GLY A 406 28.22 -32.81 64.54
C GLY A 406 28.75 -33.31 65.88
N ARG A 407 28.17 -32.84 66.99
CA ARG A 407 28.49 -33.27 68.36
C ARG A 407 27.45 -34.28 68.86
N PRO A 408 27.83 -35.27 69.69
CA PRO A 408 26.92 -36.34 70.12
C PRO A 408 25.70 -35.82 70.89
N GLN A 409 25.86 -34.80 71.74
CA GLN A 409 24.78 -34.21 72.54
C GLN A 409 23.73 -33.42 71.71
N ASP A 410 24.04 -33.10 70.45
CA ASP A 410 23.12 -32.39 69.54
C ASP A 410 22.26 -33.38 68.72
N ALA A 411 22.60 -34.68 68.72
CA ALA A 411 21.85 -35.72 68.02
C ALA A 411 20.70 -36.29 68.87
N SER A 412 19.70 -36.90 68.24
CA SER A 412 18.59 -37.53 68.96
C SER A 412 19.07 -38.69 69.83
N GLY A 413 18.39 -38.95 70.97
CA GLY A 413 18.76 -40.06 71.85
C GLY A 413 18.76 -41.42 71.15
N THR A 414 17.87 -41.61 70.17
CA THR A 414 17.82 -42.81 69.31
C THR A 414 19.09 -42.95 68.46
N GLU A 415 19.56 -41.86 67.86
CA GLU A 415 20.79 -41.84 67.07
C GLU A 415 22.01 -42.10 67.95
N GLN A 416 22.07 -41.48 69.14
CA GLN A 416 23.12 -41.74 70.12
C GLN A 416 23.17 -43.21 70.55
N THR A 417 22.01 -43.81 70.81
CA THR A 417 21.87 -45.22 71.16
C THR A 417 22.28 -46.13 70.02
N TYR A 418 21.90 -45.80 68.78
CA TYR A 418 22.33 -46.54 67.60
C TYR A 418 23.86 -46.53 67.44
N ARG A 419 24.53 -45.39 67.61
CA ARG A 419 26.00 -45.34 67.57
C ARG A 419 26.65 -46.07 68.74
N ALA A 420 26.06 -46.03 69.94
CA ALA A 420 26.54 -46.81 71.10
C ALA A 420 26.46 -48.31 70.83
N LYS A 421 25.36 -48.78 70.25
CA LYS A 421 25.23 -50.16 69.77
C LYS A 421 26.32 -50.54 68.77
N LYS A 422 26.64 -49.66 67.79
CA LYS A 422 27.73 -49.89 66.83
C LYS A 422 29.09 -49.99 67.52
N LEU A 423 29.37 -49.08 68.45
CA LEU A 423 30.63 -49.07 69.19
C LEU A 423 30.79 -50.35 70.03
N TYR A 424 29.71 -50.81 70.66
CA TYR A 424 29.72 -52.04 71.42
C TYR A 424 29.98 -53.27 70.57
N VAL A 425 29.38 -53.37 69.37
CA VAL A 425 29.68 -54.49 68.47
C VAL A 425 31.16 -54.49 68.04
N GLN A 426 31.80 -53.32 67.94
CA GLN A 426 33.22 -53.22 67.58
C GLN A 426 34.18 -53.49 68.74
N ARG A 427 33.83 -53.07 69.96
CA ARG A 427 34.78 -52.99 71.08
C ARG A 427 34.27 -53.63 72.39
N GLY A 428 33.12 -54.31 72.33
CA GLY A 428 32.39 -54.75 73.51
C GLY A 428 32.07 -53.59 74.47
N ALA A 429 32.02 -53.89 75.76
CA ALA A 429 31.78 -52.90 76.81
C ALA A 429 32.99 -52.02 77.15
N SER A 430 34.16 -52.25 76.54
CA SER A 430 35.41 -51.57 76.92
C SER A 430 35.39 -50.03 76.90
N PRO A 431 34.62 -49.34 76.02
CA PRO A 431 34.54 -47.88 76.06
C PRO A 431 33.79 -47.32 77.28
N TRP A 432 33.05 -48.17 77.99
CA TRP A 432 32.32 -47.82 79.23
C TRP A 432 32.87 -48.65 80.39
N PRO A 433 34.10 -48.39 80.86
CA PRO A 433 34.81 -49.29 81.80
C PRO A 433 34.08 -49.48 83.13
N HIS A 434 33.33 -48.47 83.60
CA HIS A 434 32.61 -48.53 84.88
C HIS A 434 31.13 -48.89 84.73
N CYS A 435 30.50 -48.41 83.66
CA CYS A 435 29.06 -48.56 83.45
C CYS A 435 28.69 -49.69 82.50
N GLY A 436 29.63 -50.19 81.69
CA GLY A 436 29.40 -51.24 80.69
C GLY A 436 28.86 -52.54 81.28
N ARG A 437 29.14 -52.84 82.55
CA ARG A 437 28.54 -53.95 83.31
C ARG A 437 27.02 -53.89 83.41
N ARG A 438 26.43 -52.70 83.26
CA ARG A 438 24.97 -52.50 83.32
C ARG A 438 24.26 -52.89 82.02
N LEU A 439 24.99 -53.25 80.97
CA LEU A 439 24.39 -53.73 79.71
C LEU A 439 23.79 -55.13 79.85
N THR A 440 24.23 -55.93 80.81
CA THR A 440 23.77 -57.32 81.04
C THR A 440 23.08 -57.52 82.39
N SER A 441 22.79 -56.42 83.10
CA SER A 441 22.18 -56.42 84.43
C SER A 441 20.66 -56.30 84.41
#